data_AF-A0A0U1LIV3-F1
#
_entry.id   AF-A0A0U1LIV3-F1
#
_cell.length_a   1.000
_cell.length_b   1.000
_cell.length_c   1.000
_cell.angle_alpha   90.00
_cell.angle_beta   90.00
_cell.angle_gamma   90.00
#
_symmetry.space_group_name_H-M   'P 1'
#
loop_
_entity.id
_entity.type
_entity.pdbx_description
1 polymer ?
#
loop_
_entity_poly.entity_id
_entity_poly.type
_entity_poly.pdbx_seq_one_letter_code
_entity_poly.pdbx_strand_id
1 'polypeptide(L)'
;MQPPDTHPTLFFLFDFIRNTHKQVQSIDPAKLRDGDANTKNSVAEVVGRNRFAKTLIDDRTGKLALLTGGDPGRPVDFGEEIREKARVLA
;
A
#
# COMPACT_ATOMS: atom_id res chain seq x y z
N MET A 1 14.03 -19.56 20.21
CA MET A 1 13.74 -19.51 18.76
C MET A 1 13.88 -18.07 18.33
N GLN A 2 14.79 -17.77 17.40
CA GLN A 2 14.83 -16.45 16.77
C GLN A 2 13.57 -16.34 15.89
N PRO A 3 12.79 -15.25 15.97
CA PRO A 3 11.66 -15.07 15.07
C PRO A 3 12.18 -15.10 13.63
N PRO A 4 11.45 -15.72 12.69
CA PRO A 4 11.88 -15.79 11.29
C PRO A 4 12.09 -14.38 10.75
N ASP A 5 13.17 -14.20 10.00
CA ASP A 5 13.44 -12.93 9.32
C ASP A 5 12.26 -12.58 8.41
N THR A 6 11.68 -11.41 8.65
CA THR A 6 10.52 -10.96 7.89
C THR A 6 10.99 -10.54 6.50
N HIS A 7 10.34 -11.04 5.45
CA HIS A 7 10.70 -10.64 4.08
C HIS A 7 10.50 -9.12 3.94
N PRO A 8 11.54 -8.35 3.58
CA PRO A 8 11.53 -6.90 3.71
C PRO A 8 10.47 -6.23 2.84
N THR A 9 10.31 -6.69 1.60
CA THR A 9 9.28 -6.20 0.68
C THR A 9 7.85 -6.46 1.17
N LEU A 10 7.60 -7.63 1.76
CA LEU A 10 6.28 -7.96 2.32
C LEU A 10 5.98 -7.09 3.54
N PHE A 11 6.98 -6.89 4.40
CA PHE A 11 6.84 -6.03 5.57
C PHE A 11 6.53 -4.58 5.17
N PHE A 12 7.30 -4.04 4.22
CA PHE A 12 7.08 -2.69 3.70
C PHE A 12 5.67 -2.51 3.14
N LEU A 13 5.22 -3.43 2.26
CA LEU A 13 3.91 -3.32 1.65
C LEU A 13 2.78 -3.47 2.68
N PHE A 14 2.92 -4.41 3.61
CA PHE A 14 1.98 -4.58 4.71
C PHE A 14 1.86 -3.30 5.55
N ASP A 15 2.98 -2.71 5.96
CA ASP A 15 2.96 -1.49 6.77
C ASP A 15 2.40 -0.31 5.98
N PHE A 16 2.75 -0.18 4.70
CA PHE A 16 2.21 0.85 3.81
C PHE A 16 0.68 0.78 3.69
N ILE A 17 0.12 -0.41 3.46
CA ILE A 17 -1.33 -0.64 3.37
C ILE A 17 -1.99 -0.40 4.72
N ARG A 18 -1.41 -0.93 5.81
CA ARG A 18 -1.92 -0.73 7.18
C ARG A 18 -2.01 0.75 7.55
N ASN A 19 -1.00 1.54 7.23
CA ASN A 19 -0.99 2.97 7.54
C ASN A 19 -1.97 3.74 6.66
N THR A 20 -2.15 3.34 5.39
CA THR A 20 -3.20 3.88 4.51
C THR A 20 -4.59 3.62 5.07
N HIS A 21 -4.85 2.40 5.57
CA HIS A 21 -6.12 2.05 6.22
C HIS A 21 -6.36 2.87 7.50
N LYS A 22 -5.33 3.08 8.34
CA LYS A 22 -5.45 3.96 9.52
C LYS A 22 -5.80 5.39 9.12
N GLN A 23 -5.23 5.90 8.03
CA GLN A 23 -5.55 7.23 7.52
C GLN A 23 -7.02 7.32 7.09
N VAL A 24 -7.55 6.29 6.41
CA VAL A 24 -9.00 6.19 6.12
C VAL A 24 -9.84 6.29 7.38
N GLN A 25 -9.49 5.53 8.43
CA GLN A 25 -10.23 5.53 9.69
C GLN A 25 -10.18 6.87 10.44
N SER A 26 -9.18 7.71 10.16
CA SER A 26 -9.05 9.05 10.74
C SER A 26 -9.85 10.13 10.02
N ILE A 27 -10.44 9.84 8.86
CA ILE A 27 -11.23 10.80 8.09
C ILE A 27 -12.58 11.02 8.79
N ASP A 28 -12.86 12.28 9.13
CA ASP A 28 -14.14 12.69 9.70
C ASP A 28 -15.20 12.84 8.58
N PRO A 29 -16.26 12.00 8.56
CA PRO A 29 -17.27 12.07 7.53
C PRO A 29 -18.07 13.36 7.53
N ALA A 30 -18.25 14.00 8.69
CA ALA A 30 -18.99 15.26 8.78
C ALA A 30 -18.22 16.40 8.09
N LYS A 31 -16.93 16.53 8.41
CA LYS A 31 -16.05 17.53 7.77
C LYS A 31 -15.93 17.32 6.26
N LEU A 32 -15.88 16.07 5.81
CA LEU A 32 -15.88 15.77 4.38
C LEU A 32 -17.16 16.27 3.69
N ARG A 33 -18.33 16.03 4.31
CA ARG A 33 -19.63 16.49 3.79
C ARG A 33 -19.75 18.01 3.77
N ASP A 34 -19.21 18.67 4.79
CA ASP A 34 -19.17 20.13 4.89
C ASP A 34 -18.12 20.76 3.96
N GLY A 35 -17.35 19.92 3.27
CA GLY A 35 -16.45 20.34 2.22
C GLY A 35 -15.08 20.81 2.69
N ASP A 36 -14.68 20.48 3.92
CA ASP A 36 -13.39 20.84 4.51
C ASP A 36 -12.21 20.45 3.60
N ALA A 37 -11.34 21.43 3.32
CA ALA A 37 -10.25 21.26 2.37
C ALA A 37 -9.21 20.23 2.85
N ASN A 38 -8.90 20.21 4.15
CA ASN A 38 -7.92 19.28 4.71
C ASN A 38 -8.41 17.84 4.65
N THR A 39 -9.70 17.63 4.93
CA THR A 39 -10.35 16.33 4.85
C THR A 39 -10.42 15.84 3.40
N LYS A 40 -10.75 16.72 2.45
CA LYS A 40 -10.70 16.41 1.01
C LYS A 40 -9.29 16.01 0.55
N ASN A 41 -8.26 16.73 0.98
CA ASN A 41 -6.87 16.42 0.66
C ASN A 41 -6.47 15.05 1.22
N SER A 42 -6.87 14.74 2.46
CA SER A 42 -6.63 13.41 3.07
C SER A 42 -7.30 12.28 2.28
N VAL A 43 -8.53 12.48 1.80
CA VAL A 43 -9.22 11.52 0.93
C VAL A 43 -8.45 11.32 -0.38
N ALA A 44 -8.02 12.42 -1.03
CA ALA A 44 -7.26 12.34 -2.26
C ALA A 44 -5.92 11.60 -2.08
N GLU A 45 -5.25 11.81 -0.95
CA GLU A 45 -4.04 11.09 -0.59
C GLU A 45 -4.30 9.59 -0.45
N VAL A 46 -5.32 9.19 0.31
CA VAL A 46 -5.71 7.76 0.43
C VAL A 46 -5.94 7.13 -0.93
N VAL A 47 -6.68 7.79 -1.83
CA VAL A 47 -6.92 7.29 -3.20
C VAL A 47 -5.61 7.15 -3.96
N GLY A 48 -4.71 8.12 -3.86
CA GLY A 48 -3.37 8.05 -4.46
C GLY A 48 -2.55 6.88 -3.92
N ARG A 49 -2.59 6.66 -2.61
CA ARG A 49 -1.90 5.55 -1.94
C ARG A 49 -2.46 4.18 -2.36
N ASN A 50 -3.77 4.05 -2.55
CA ASN A 50 -4.39 2.83 -3.07
C ASN A 50 -3.92 2.49 -4.49
N ARG A 51 -3.89 3.48 -5.38
CA ARG A 51 -3.33 3.33 -6.74
C ARG A 51 -1.84 2.97 -6.72
N PHE A 52 -1.09 3.59 -5.81
CA PHE A 52 0.32 3.29 -5.65
C PHE A 52 0.54 1.88 -5.11
N ALA A 53 -0.24 1.42 -4.12
CA ALA A 53 -0.20 0.05 -3.62
C ALA A 53 -0.40 -0.97 -4.74
N LYS A 54 -1.37 -0.74 -5.64
CA LYS A 54 -1.54 -1.58 -6.84
C LYS A 54 -0.30 -1.59 -7.72
N THR A 55 0.29 -0.42 -7.97
CA THR A 55 1.52 -0.30 -8.78
C THR A 55 2.68 -1.09 -8.15
N LEU A 56 2.80 -1.06 -6.83
CA LEU A 56 3.80 -1.81 -6.07
C LEU A 56 3.57 -3.33 -6.17
N ILE A 57 2.33 -3.79 -6.03
CA ILE A 57 1.95 -5.21 -6.15
C ILE A 57 2.19 -5.73 -7.57
N ASP A 58 1.97 -4.88 -8.57
CA ASP A 58 2.18 -5.21 -9.99
C ASP A 58 3.64 -5.01 -10.45
N ASP A 59 4.56 -4.57 -9.58
CA ASP A 59 5.96 -4.40 -9.96
C ASP A 59 6.58 -5.74 -10.39
N ARG A 60 6.96 -5.81 -11.66
CA ARG A 60 7.72 -6.93 -12.25
C ARG A 60 9.16 -6.54 -12.57
N THR A 61 9.54 -5.29 -12.30
CA THR A 61 10.85 -4.75 -12.68
C THR A 61 11.93 -4.99 -11.63
N GLY A 62 11.55 -5.42 -10.42
CA GLY A 62 12.46 -5.62 -9.29
C GLY A 62 12.80 -4.34 -8.53
N LYS A 63 12.23 -3.19 -8.94
CA LYS A 63 12.45 -1.90 -8.27
C LYS A 63 11.92 -1.88 -6.84
N LEU A 64 10.76 -2.48 -6.59
CA LEU A 64 10.22 -2.58 -5.23
C LEU A 64 11.12 -3.41 -4.33
N ALA A 65 11.61 -4.55 -4.82
CA ALA A 65 12.57 -5.37 -4.09
C ALA A 65 13.83 -4.56 -3.76
N LEU A 66 14.40 -3.85 -4.75
CA LEU A 66 15.56 -2.98 -4.53
C LEU A 66 15.32 -1.90 -3.46
N LEU A 67 14.19 -1.17 -3.54
CA LEU A 67 13.86 -0.09 -2.61
C LEU A 67 13.62 -0.57 -1.18
N THR A 68 13.28 -1.85 -1.01
CA THR A 68 13.03 -2.46 0.30
C THR A 68 14.21 -3.25 0.83
N GLY A 69 15.33 -3.31 0.09
CA GLY A 69 16.52 -4.08 0.49
C GLY A 69 16.44 -5.57 0.20
N GLY A 70 15.51 -5.99 -0.66
CA GLY A 70 15.43 -7.34 -1.22
C GLY A 70 16.25 -7.50 -2.51
N ASP A 71 16.31 -8.75 -3.00
CA ASP A 71 16.99 -9.10 -4.26
C ASP A 71 16.12 -8.72 -5.48
N PRO A 72 16.55 -7.77 -6.34
CA PRO A 72 15.80 -7.37 -7.52
C PRO A 72 15.70 -8.47 -8.60
N GLY A 73 16.60 -9.46 -8.59
CA GLY A 73 16.53 -10.62 -9.48
C GLY A 73 15.45 -11.63 -9.08
N ARG A 74 14.90 -11.49 -7.86
CA ARG A 74 13.88 -12.37 -7.29
C ARG A 74 12.78 -11.54 -6.62
N PRO A 75 12.03 -10.72 -7.39
CA PRO A 75 10.94 -9.93 -6.83
C PRO A 75 9.89 -10.84 -6.20
N VAL A 76 9.19 -10.29 -5.20
CA VAL A 76 8.07 -11.00 -4.55
C VAL A 76 6.97 -11.26 -5.56
N ASP A 77 6.54 -12.51 -5.65
CA ASP A 77 5.27 -12.85 -6.30
C ASP A 77 4.15 -12.86 -5.26
N PHE A 78 3.23 -11.92 -5.38
CA PHE A 78 2.06 -11.80 -4.51
C PHE A 78 0.97 -12.82 -4.83
N GLY A 79 1.09 -13.57 -5.93
CA GLY A 79 0.07 -14.52 -6.38
C GLY A 79 -1.21 -13.85 -6.89
N GLU A 80 -2.13 -14.65 -7.41
CA GLU A 80 -3.34 -14.16 -8.07
C GLU A 80 -4.33 -13.52 -7.11
N GLU A 81 -4.52 -14.10 -5.92
CA GLU A 81 -5.50 -13.61 -4.93
C GLU A 81 -5.21 -12.15 -4.51
N ILE A 82 -3.95 -11.84 -4.20
CA ILE A 82 -3.56 -10.49 -3.78
C ILE A 82 -3.62 -9.53 -4.97
N ARG A 83 -3.25 -9.97 -6.18
CA ARG A 83 -3.36 -9.15 -7.39
C ARG A 83 -4.81 -8.80 -7.71
N GLU A 84 -5.76 -9.73 -7.54
CA GLU A 84 -7.18 -9.46 -7.75
C GLU A 84 -7.71 -8.45 -6.72
N LYS A 85 -7.36 -8.61 -5.43
CA LYS A 85 -7.68 -7.61 -4.41
C LYS A 85 -7.03 -6.25 -4.67
N ALA A 86 -5.87 -6.21 -5.33
CA ALA A 86 -5.25 -4.95 -5.71
C ALA A 86 -5.95 -4.27 -6.90
N ARG A 87 -6.64 -5.03 -7.78
CA ARG A 87 -7.39 -4.46 -8.91
C ARG A 87 -8.54 -3.56 -8.47
N VAL A 88 -9.21 -3.89 -7.36
CA VAL A 88 -10.30 -3.05 -6.82
C VAL A 88 -9.81 -1.72 -6.23
N LEU A 89 -8.50 -1.52 -6.08
CA LEU A 89 -7.92 -0.28 -5.55
C LEU A 89 -7.74 0.83 -6.62
N ALA A 90 -7.98 0.53 -7.91
CA ALA A 90 -7.74 1.44 -9.04
C ALA A 90 -9.01 2.01 -9.66
#